data_AF-A0A1V5IJX8-F1
#
_entry.id   AF-A0A1V5IJX8-F1
#
_cell.length_a   1.000
_cell.length_b   1.000
_cell.length_c   1.000
_cell.angle_alpha   90.00
_cell.angle_beta   90.00
_cell.angle_gamma   90.00
#
_symmetry.space_group_name_H-M   'P 1'
#
loop_
_entity.id
_entity.type
_entity.pdbx_description
1 polymer ?
#
loop_
_entity_poly.entity_id
_entity_poly.type
_entity_poly.pdbx_seq_one_letter_code
_entity_poly.pdbx_strand_id
1 'polypeptide(L)'
;MVSTDGSTMAEPRADAVAPAPAETAGREKKQPRTRIEYRRFNLFHRWMHFLVFVSFTVLVFTGMPLKYEDTQWAQWFMDLFGGVTAAGIYHRLAAIVTVFYWSAEMVVMVVTVLRTRGHMRDRITLMFNAKDVQDIVGMFAWFFGRGPKPQFDRYTYWEKFDYLSLVAGTVIIGVTGFMMWFPIQTTHLLPGYWLNVAFVIHSNEALLAMGVIFIFVHFFSAHLKPESFPLDKVIFTGSLPVEHYKAERPLEYARRVREGTLDEVLVEKTITWKTYAADALWWLITLIAGVSAVMMTAFIIWSVFD
;
A
#
# COMPACT_ATOMS: atom_id res chain seq x y z
N MET A 1 -21.19 101.94 2.05
CA MET A 1 -20.71 101.04 0.97
C MET A 1 -19.44 100.35 1.46
N VAL A 2 -19.48 99.01 1.59
CA VAL A 2 -18.42 98.00 1.34
C VAL A 2 -17.03 98.10 2.04
N SER A 3 -16.81 97.11 2.94
CA SER A 3 -15.71 96.10 3.04
C SER A 3 -14.33 96.35 3.69
N THR A 4 -14.02 95.42 4.63
CA THR A 4 -12.76 94.66 4.98
C THR A 4 -11.47 95.44 5.32
N ASP A 5 -10.53 95.01 6.16
CA ASP A 5 -10.12 93.71 6.72
C ASP A 5 -9.09 93.97 7.86
N GLY A 6 -8.69 92.96 8.66
CA GLY A 6 -7.34 92.97 9.29
C GLY A 6 -7.16 92.43 10.72
N SER A 7 -6.51 91.26 10.79
CA SER A 7 -6.11 90.37 11.91
C SER A 7 -4.98 90.87 12.87
N THR A 8 -4.92 90.35 14.11
CA THR A 8 -3.83 89.49 14.67
C THR A 8 -3.94 89.30 16.21
N MET A 9 -3.56 88.13 16.75
CA MET A 9 -2.81 87.94 18.04
C MET A 9 -2.59 86.44 18.41
N ALA A 10 -1.29 86.09 18.53
CA ALA A 10 -0.54 85.18 19.42
C ALA A 10 -1.07 83.83 19.99
N GLU A 11 -0.21 82.80 19.84
CA GLU A 11 -0.07 81.50 20.53
C GLU A 11 0.69 81.63 21.90
N PRO A 12 0.75 80.64 22.85
CA PRO A 12 1.19 79.23 22.61
C PRO A 12 0.76 78.07 23.58
N ARG A 13 1.10 76.83 23.14
CA ARG A 13 1.39 75.53 23.83
C ARG A 13 0.28 74.70 24.53
N ALA A 14 0.15 73.42 24.13
CA ALA A 14 -0.45 72.32 24.90
C ALA A 14 0.17 70.93 24.55
N ASP A 15 0.88 70.37 25.52
CA ASP A 15 0.88 69.00 26.08
C ASP A 15 0.65 67.70 25.26
N ALA A 16 1.68 66.85 25.39
CA ALA A 16 1.67 65.40 25.70
C ALA A 16 0.58 64.47 25.10
N VAL A 17 1.00 63.68 24.12
CA VAL A 17 0.26 62.54 23.55
C VAL A 17 0.36 61.33 24.49
N ALA A 18 -0.78 60.81 24.95
CA ALA A 18 -0.89 59.50 25.59
C ALA A 18 -0.85 58.37 24.54
N PRO A 19 -0.21 57.21 24.81
CA PRO A 19 -0.20 56.11 23.85
C PRO A 19 -1.53 55.33 23.88
N ALA A 20 -2.01 54.98 22.70
CA ALA A 20 -3.20 54.16 22.49
C ALA A 20 -3.04 52.74 23.09
N PRO A 21 -4.14 52.08 23.52
CA PRO A 21 -4.06 50.75 24.13
C PRO A 21 -3.66 49.71 23.09
N ALA A 22 -2.72 48.85 23.49
CA ALA A 22 -2.20 47.75 22.69
C ALA A 22 -3.33 46.79 22.27
N GLU A 23 -3.54 46.69 20.96
CA GLU A 23 -4.34 45.66 20.32
C GLU A 23 -3.75 44.29 20.69
N THR A 24 -4.43 43.56 21.56
CA THR A 24 -4.12 42.16 21.82
C THR A 24 -4.43 41.38 20.55
N ALA A 25 -3.39 41.15 19.75
CA ALA A 25 -3.43 40.21 18.64
C ALA A 25 -3.85 38.84 19.17
N GLY A 26 -5.15 38.57 19.10
CA GLY A 26 -5.70 37.25 19.33
C GLY A 26 -5.00 36.29 18.37
N ARG A 27 -4.25 35.33 18.91
CA ARG A 27 -3.80 34.16 18.13
C ARG A 27 -5.07 33.50 17.57
N GLU A 28 -5.41 33.80 16.34
CA GLU A 28 -6.35 33.00 15.56
C GLU A 28 -5.83 31.56 15.61
N LYS A 29 -6.52 30.71 16.38
CA LYS A 29 -6.29 29.28 16.34
C LYS A 29 -6.64 28.85 14.91
N LYS A 30 -5.62 28.65 14.05
CA LYS A 30 -5.79 28.07 12.72
C LYS A 30 -6.71 26.86 12.85
N GLN A 31 -7.94 26.96 12.36
CA GLN A 31 -8.88 25.87 12.41
C GLN A 31 -8.26 24.66 11.70
N PRO A 32 -8.41 23.44 12.26
CA PRO A 32 -7.89 22.24 11.62
C PRO A 32 -8.54 22.10 10.25
N ARG A 33 -7.73 21.92 9.20
CA ARG A 33 -8.23 21.71 7.84
C ARG A 33 -8.99 20.37 7.82
N THR A 34 -10.31 20.41 7.67
CA THR A 34 -11.13 19.22 7.43
C THR A 34 -11.22 18.92 5.94
N ARG A 35 -11.24 17.62 5.61
CA ARG A 35 -11.38 17.12 4.23
C ARG A 35 -12.32 15.91 4.23
N ILE A 36 -13.20 15.85 3.23
CA ILE A 36 -14.02 14.68 2.97
C ILE A 36 -13.18 13.63 2.23
N GLU A 37 -13.09 12.43 2.82
CA GLU A 37 -12.39 11.28 2.28
C GLU A 37 -13.35 10.11 2.03
N TYR A 38 -13.02 9.28 1.05
CA TYR A 38 -13.65 7.99 0.79
C TYR A 38 -12.95 6.90 1.60
N ARG A 39 -13.68 6.20 2.46
CA ARG A 39 -13.18 5.04 3.22
C ARG A 39 -13.11 3.81 2.32
N ARG A 40 -11.90 3.52 1.82
CA ARG A 40 -11.62 2.38 0.95
C ARG A 40 -11.39 1.09 1.74
N PHE A 41 -10.65 1.16 2.84
CA PHE A 41 -10.22 0.00 3.63
C PHE A 41 -10.60 0.14 5.11
N ASN A 42 -11.08 -0.97 5.69
CA ASN A 42 -11.39 -1.06 7.11
C ASN A 42 -10.11 -1.38 7.91
N LEU A 43 -10.22 -1.38 9.24
CA LEU A 43 -9.07 -1.64 10.12
C LEU A 43 -8.49 -3.05 9.94
N PHE A 44 -9.32 -4.04 9.66
CA PHE A 44 -8.90 -5.42 9.43
C PHE A 44 -7.99 -5.55 8.21
N HIS A 45 -8.40 -5.03 7.04
CA HIS A 45 -7.58 -5.07 5.82
C HIS A 45 -6.24 -4.33 5.99
N ARG A 46 -6.25 -3.20 6.72
CA ARG A 46 -5.04 -2.42 7.00
C ARG A 46 -4.03 -3.23 7.82
N TRP A 47 -4.49 -3.92 8.86
CA TRP A 47 -3.64 -4.78 9.69
C TRP A 47 -3.17 -6.03 8.95
N MET A 48 -4.05 -6.69 8.19
CA MET A 48 -3.66 -7.85 7.40
C MET A 48 -2.59 -7.48 6.38
N HIS A 49 -2.75 -6.36 5.68
CA HIS A 49 -1.72 -5.86 4.77
C HIS A 49 -0.41 -5.51 5.49
N PHE A 50 -0.48 -4.91 6.68
CA PHE A 50 0.73 -4.63 7.47
C PHE A 50 1.48 -5.92 7.84
N LEU A 51 0.75 -6.97 8.24
CA LEU A 51 1.35 -8.28 8.53
C LEU A 51 1.96 -8.90 7.28
N VAL A 52 1.29 -8.82 6.13
CA VAL A 52 1.83 -9.24 4.83
C VAL A 52 3.14 -8.50 4.55
N PHE A 53 3.14 -7.17 4.61
CA PHE A 53 4.31 -6.34 4.33
C PHE A 53 5.52 -6.74 5.18
N VAL A 54 5.35 -6.83 6.50
CA VAL A 54 6.46 -7.14 7.43
C VAL A 54 6.96 -8.56 7.21
N SER A 55 6.06 -9.55 7.21
CA SER A 55 6.45 -10.96 7.13
C SER A 55 7.04 -11.31 5.76
N PHE A 56 6.43 -10.84 4.66
CA PHE A 56 6.94 -11.07 3.31
C PHE A 56 8.34 -10.46 3.12
N THR A 57 8.57 -9.26 3.65
CA THR A 57 9.91 -8.65 3.64
C THR A 57 10.92 -9.54 4.35
N VAL A 58 10.62 -10.00 5.57
CA VAL A 58 11.53 -10.91 6.30
C VAL A 58 11.77 -12.21 5.53
N LEU A 59 10.73 -12.82 4.95
CA LEU A 59 10.84 -14.05 4.17
C LEU A 59 11.75 -13.89 2.96
N VAL A 60 11.60 -12.80 2.19
CA VAL A 60 12.45 -12.52 1.02
C VAL A 60 13.89 -12.27 1.44
N PHE A 61 14.12 -11.44 2.45
CA PHE A 61 15.48 -11.05 2.87
C PHE A 61 16.24 -12.17 3.59
N THR A 62 15.54 -13.17 4.12
CA THR A 62 16.17 -14.37 4.69
C THR A 62 16.26 -15.52 3.68
N GLY A 63 15.34 -15.60 2.72
CA GLY A 63 15.28 -16.67 1.72
C GLY A 63 16.15 -16.44 0.49
N MET A 64 16.21 -15.21 -0.04
CA MET A 64 17.02 -14.92 -1.24
C MET A 64 18.50 -15.18 -1.04
N PRO A 65 19.14 -14.77 0.08
CA PRO A 65 20.55 -15.08 0.28
C PRO A 65 20.84 -16.58 0.40
N LEU A 66 19.90 -17.41 0.88
CA LEU A 66 20.06 -18.88 0.86
C LEU A 66 20.08 -19.43 -0.58
N LYS A 67 19.28 -18.83 -1.48
CA LYS A 67 19.25 -19.25 -2.88
C LYS A 67 20.56 -18.93 -3.62
N TYR A 68 21.21 -17.82 -3.27
CA TYR A 68 22.42 -17.32 -3.91
C TYR A 68 23.64 -17.44 -2.98
N GLU A 69 23.74 -18.55 -2.23
CA GLU A 69 24.74 -18.73 -1.17
C GLU A 69 26.20 -18.58 -1.64
N ASP A 70 26.48 -18.89 -2.92
CA ASP A 70 27.80 -18.77 -3.53
C ASP A 70 28.25 -17.32 -3.80
N THR A 71 27.36 -16.34 -3.60
CA THR A 71 27.62 -14.92 -3.90
C THR A 71 28.06 -14.14 -2.67
N GLN A 72 28.96 -13.17 -2.86
CA GLN A 72 29.48 -12.34 -1.74
C GLN A 72 28.39 -11.50 -1.08
N TRP A 73 27.43 -10.98 -1.86
CA TRP A 73 26.34 -10.17 -1.31
C TRP A 73 25.44 -11.02 -0.40
N ALA A 74 25.20 -12.29 -0.75
CA ALA A 74 24.38 -13.18 0.06
C ALA A 74 25.04 -13.49 1.40
N GLN A 75 26.36 -13.71 1.41
CA GLN A 75 27.14 -13.91 2.63
C GLN A 75 27.06 -12.68 3.56
N TRP A 76 27.23 -11.48 3.00
CA TRP A 76 27.09 -10.23 3.77
C TRP A 76 25.69 -10.07 4.40
N PHE A 77 24.63 -10.36 3.65
CA PHE A 77 23.27 -10.34 4.19
C PHE A 77 23.07 -11.38 5.28
N MET A 78 23.61 -12.59 5.09
CA MET A 78 23.53 -13.65 6.09
C MET A 78 24.23 -13.26 7.39
N ASP A 79 25.40 -12.64 7.32
CA ASP A 79 26.12 -12.14 8.48
C ASP A 79 25.34 -11.04 9.21
N LEU A 80 24.68 -10.14 8.46
CA LEU A 80 23.81 -9.10 9.04
C LEU A 80 22.64 -9.71 9.85
N PHE A 81 22.12 -10.86 9.43
CA PHE A 81 21.10 -11.60 10.17
C PHE A 81 21.65 -12.47 11.30
N GLY A 82 22.96 -12.46 11.58
CA GLY A 82 23.59 -13.29 12.61
C GLY A 82 23.87 -14.73 12.14
N GLY A 83 24.00 -14.93 10.83
CA GLY A 83 24.32 -16.19 10.18
C GLY A 83 23.09 -17.01 9.77
N VAL A 84 23.36 -18.10 9.05
CA VAL A 84 22.34 -18.99 8.43
C VAL A 84 21.33 -19.53 9.45
N THR A 85 21.79 -19.90 10.65
CA THR A 85 20.92 -20.44 11.71
C THR A 85 19.90 -19.40 12.18
N ALA A 86 20.33 -18.16 12.42
CA ALA A 86 19.46 -17.07 12.85
C ALA A 86 18.50 -16.66 11.73
N ALA A 87 18.99 -16.51 10.49
CA ALA A 87 18.16 -16.26 9.32
C ALA A 87 17.06 -17.31 9.16
N GLY A 88 17.39 -18.60 9.34
CA GLY A 88 16.40 -19.68 9.31
C GLY A 88 15.34 -19.59 10.42
N ILE A 89 15.69 -19.10 11.61
CA ILE A 89 14.72 -18.84 12.69
C ILE A 89 13.78 -17.71 12.30
N TYR A 90 14.33 -16.58 11.82
CA TYR A 90 13.53 -15.43 11.39
C TYR A 90 12.59 -15.80 10.24
N HIS A 91 13.07 -16.58 9.27
CA HIS A 91 12.27 -17.07 8.16
C HIS A 91 11.06 -17.87 8.65
N ARG A 92 11.29 -18.82 9.57
CA ARG A 92 10.22 -19.65 10.17
C ARG A 92 9.22 -18.82 10.98
N LEU A 93 9.69 -17.83 11.75
CA LEU A 93 8.80 -16.93 12.50
C LEU A 93 7.92 -16.10 11.54
N ALA A 94 8.49 -15.56 10.47
CA ALA A 94 7.75 -14.84 9.45
C ALA A 94 6.77 -15.75 8.68
N ALA A 95 7.12 -17.01 8.45
CA ALA A 95 6.23 -18.01 7.87
C ALA A 95 5.00 -18.28 8.75
N ILE A 96 5.15 -18.32 10.08
CA ILE A 96 4.01 -18.46 11.01
C ILE A 96 3.06 -17.26 10.89
N VAL A 97 3.60 -16.03 10.81
CA VAL A 97 2.79 -14.83 10.60
C VAL A 97 2.04 -14.91 9.26
N THR A 98 2.70 -15.46 8.23
CA THR A 98 2.09 -15.71 6.92
C THR A 98 0.91 -16.66 6.98
N VAL A 99 1.09 -17.81 7.63
CA VAL A 99 0.02 -18.77 7.85
C VAL A 99 -1.13 -18.14 8.62
N PHE A 100 -0.84 -17.30 9.62
CA PHE A 100 -1.87 -16.62 10.41
C PHE A 100 -2.72 -15.66 9.58
N TYR A 101 -2.12 -14.67 8.89
CA TYR A 101 -2.92 -13.69 8.15
C TYR A 101 -3.64 -14.35 6.97
N TRP A 102 -2.99 -15.31 6.30
CA TRP A 102 -3.60 -15.99 5.15
C TRP A 102 -4.81 -16.81 5.60
N SER A 103 -4.70 -17.53 6.70
CA SER A 103 -5.82 -18.28 7.28
C SER A 103 -6.95 -17.36 7.72
N ALA A 104 -6.63 -16.23 8.36
CA ALA A 104 -7.64 -15.24 8.77
C ALA A 104 -8.41 -14.69 7.56
N GLU A 105 -7.71 -14.34 6.48
CA GLU A 105 -8.35 -13.86 5.25
C GLU A 105 -9.18 -14.94 4.56
N MET A 106 -8.72 -16.20 4.54
CA MET A 106 -9.51 -17.30 3.99
C MET A 106 -10.78 -17.57 4.81
N VAL A 107 -10.70 -17.50 6.14
CA VAL A 107 -11.89 -17.61 7.00
C VAL A 107 -12.88 -16.48 6.70
N VAL A 108 -12.41 -15.23 6.59
CA VAL A 108 -13.27 -14.09 6.23
C VAL A 108 -13.90 -14.32 4.86
N MET A 109 -13.13 -14.75 3.86
CA MET A 109 -13.63 -15.03 2.53
C MET A 109 -14.72 -16.12 2.56
N VAL A 110 -14.44 -17.27 3.18
CA VAL A 110 -15.38 -18.40 3.29
C VAL A 110 -16.65 -17.99 4.02
N VAL A 111 -16.54 -17.34 5.18
CA VAL A 111 -17.71 -16.87 5.95
C VAL A 111 -18.54 -15.89 5.12
N THR A 112 -17.89 -15.00 4.37
CA THR A 112 -18.61 -14.02 3.57
C THR A 112 -19.33 -14.67 2.40
N VAL A 113 -18.71 -15.66 1.72
CA VAL A 113 -19.34 -16.46 0.66
C VAL A 113 -20.53 -17.27 1.19
N LEU A 114 -20.40 -17.87 2.38
CA LEU A 114 -21.47 -18.64 3.01
C LEU A 114 -22.66 -17.74 3.40
N ARG A 115 -22.41 -16.58 4.03
CA ARG A 115 -23.46 -15.64 4.46
C ARG A 115 -24.25 -15.05 3.31
N THR A 116 -23.63 -14.93 2.15
CA THR A 116 -24.22 -14.36 0.93
C THR A 116 -24.78 -15.44 0.00
N ARG A 117 -24.76 -16.71 0.42
CA ARG A 117 -25.24 -17.88 -0.35
C ARG A 117 -24.66 -17.93 -1.76
N GLY A 118 -23.41 -17.53 -1.95
CA GLY A 118 -22.77 -17.55 -3.28
C GLY A 118 -23.23 -16.46 -4.25
N HIS A 119 -24.19 -15.58 -3.91
CA HIS A 119 -24.57 -14.39 -4.70
C HIS A 119 -23.46 -13.32 -4.74
N MET A 120 -22.28 -13.68 -4.25
CA MET A 120 -21.08 -12.89 -4.24
C MET A 120 -20.42 -12.76 -5.59
N ARG A 121 -20.77 -13.55 -6.63
CA ARG A 121 -20.19 -13.30 -7.96
C ARG A 121 -20.47 -11.87 -8.46
N ASP A 122 -21.58 -11.28 -8.03
CA ASP A 122 -21.95 -9.90 -8.40
C ASP A 122 -21.37 -8.84 -7.44
N ARG A 123 -20.84 -9.25 -6.27
CA ARG A 123 -20.38 -8.36 -5.19
C ARG A 123 -18.90 -8.50 -4.80
N ILE A 124 -18.30 -9.68 -4.98
CA ILE A 124 -16.85 -9.95 -4.90
C ILE A 124 -16.26 -9.56 -6.24
N THR A 125 -15.87 -8.30 -6.33
CA THR A 125 -15.17 -7.76 -7.49
C THR A 125 -13.75 -8.31 -7.63
N LEU A 126 -13.27 -9.19 -6.73
CA LEU A 126 -11.90 -9.72 -6.75
C LEU A 126 -11.67 -10.84 -7.77
N MET A 127 -12.74 -11.51 -8.25
CA MET A 127 -12.60 -12.50 -9.33
C MET A 127 -12.55 -11.82 -10.70
N PHE A 128 -11.81 -12.44 -11.61
CA PHE A 128 -11.82 -12.04 -13.01
C PHE A 128 -13.20 -12.23 -13.64
N ASN A 129 -13.59 -11.26 -14.46
CA ASN A 129 -14.84 -11.25 -15.21
C ASN A 129 -14.62 -10.67 -16.62
N ALA A 130 -15.69 -10.66 -17.43
CA ALA A 130 -15.60 -10.18 -18.81
C ALA A 130 -15.16 -8.71 -18.94
N LYS A 131 -15.43 -7.88 -17.92
CA LYS A 131 -14.98 -6.48 -17.92
C LYS A 131 -13.47 -6.37 -17.72
N ASP A 132 -12.82 -7.27 -16.99
CA ASP A 132 -11.35 -7.24 -16.88
C ASP A 132 -10.68 -7.42 -18.25
N VAL A 133 -11.23 -8.29 -19.10
CA VAL A 133 -10.75 -8.46 -20.48
C VAL A 133 -10.98 -7.20 -21.31
N GLN A 134 -12.16 -6.57 -21.18
CA GLN A 134 -12.44 -5.29 -21.85
C GLN A 134 -11.49 -4.18 -21.39
N ASP A 135 -11.17 -4.13 -20.10
CA ASP A 135 -10.26 -3.15 -19.52
C ASP A 135 -8.82 -3.36 -19.99
N ILE A 136 -8.37 -4.62 -20.11
CA ILE A 136 -7.06 -4.95 -20.69
C ILE A 136 -6.99 -4.48 -22.14
N VAL A 137 -7.96 -4.88 -22.98
CA VAL A 137 -8.00 -4.50 -24.41
C VAL A 137 -8.11 -2.98 -24.56
N GLY A 138 -8.95 -2.34 -23.75
CA GLY A 138 -9.11 -0.88 -23.74
C GLY A 138 -7.84 -0.16 -23.29
N MET A 139 -7.08 -0.71 -22.34
CA MET A 139 -5.79 -0.15 -21.92
C MET A 139 -4.79 -0.20 -23.08
N PHE A 140 -4.69 -1.32 -23.79
CA PHE A 140 -3.84 -1.41 -25.00
C PHE A 140 -4.28 -0.40 -26.06
N ALA A 141 -5.58 -0.30 -26.35
CA ALA A 141 -6.10 0.68 -27.30
C ALA A 141 -5.73 2.12 -26.90
N TRP A 142 -5.90 2.47 -25.62
CA TRP A 142 -5.53 3.77 -25.08
C TRP A 142 -4.03 4.04 -25.17
N PHE A 143 -3.16 3.07 -24.85
CA PHE A 143 -1.71 3.22 -24.98
C PHE A 143 -1.27 3.50 -26.42
N PHE A 144 -1.96 2.93 -27.41
CA PHE A 144 -1.72 3.22 -28.82
C PHE A 144 -2.50 4.43 -29.36
N GLY A 145 -3.17 5.21 -28.49
CA GLY A 145 -3.94 6.39 -28.88
C GLY A 145 -5.22 6.06 -29.67
N ARG A 146 -5.69 4.82 -29.64
CA ARG A 146 -6.85 4.30 -30.40
C ARG A 146 -8.15 4.26 -29.60
N GLY A 147 -8.21 4.90 -28.43
CA GLY A 147 -9.41 4.96 -27.60
C GLY A 147 -9.22 5.74 -26.30
N PRO A 148 -10.30 6.02 -25.54
CA PRO A 148 -10.21 6.66 -24.24
C PRO A 148 -9.63 5.72 -23.17
N LYS A 149 -9.09 6.28 -22.09
CA LYS A 149 -8.64 5.50 -20.92
C LYS A 149 -9.83 4.72 -20.33
N PRO A 150 -9.72 3.40 -20.13
CA PRO A 150 -10.77 2.59 -19.51
C PRO A 150 -11.18 3.14 -18.15
N GLN A 151 -12.47 3.02 -17.86
CA GLN A 151 -13.05 3.41 -16.58
C GLN A 151 -13.03 2.19 -15.67
N PHE A 152 -12.32 2.30 -14.54
CA PHE A 152 -12.14 1.19 -13.63
C PHE A 152 -13.22 1.15 -12.54
N ASP A 153 -13.47 -0.07 -12.08
CA ASP A 153 -14.30 -0.36 -10.92
C ASP A 153 -13.45 -0.43 -9.64
N ARG A 154 -14.06 -0.84 -8.52
CA ARG A 154 -13.42 -0.98 -7.19
C ARG A 154 -12.02 -1.58 -7.23
N TYR A 155 -11.85 -2.66 -7.99
CA TYR A 155 -10.57 -3.31 -8.25
C TYR A 155 -10.34 -3.39 -9.76
N THR A 156 -9.13 -3.03 -10.16
CA THR A 156 -8.61 -3.16 -11.53
C THR A 156 -8.16 -4.59 -11.81
N TYR A 157 -7.99 -4.95 -13.08
CA TYR A 157 -7.52 -6.28 -13.45
C TYR A 157 -6.15 -6.62 -12.86
N TRP A 158 -5.25 -5.63 -12.70
CA TRP A 158 -3.93 -5.87 -12.10
C TRP A 158 -4.00 -6.03 -10.58
N GLU A 159 -4.88 -5.30 -9.88
CA GLU A 159 -5.11 -5.52 -8.43
C GLU A 159 -5.72 -6.91 -8.17
N LYS A 160 -6.61 -7.37 -9.06
CA LYS A 160 -7.15 -8.74 -8.99
C LYS A 160 -6.08 -9.79 -9.27
N PHE A 161 -5.26 -9.57 -10.29
CA PHE A 161 -4.13 -10.44 -10.60
C PHE A 161 -3.20 -10.55 -9.39
N ASP A 162 -2.79 -9.41 -8.83
CA ASP A 162 -1.93 -9.32 -7.67
C ASP A 162 -2.50 -10.11 -6.48
N TYR A 163 -3.77 -9.85 -6.12
CA TYR A 163 -4.46 -10.58 -5.06
C TYR A 163 -4.53 -12.10 -5.32
N LEU A 164 -4.96 -12.52 -6.50
CA LEU A 164 -5.12 -13.94 -6.84
C LEU A 164 -3.78 -14.67 -6.92
N SER A 165 -2.77 -14.02 -7.48
CA SER A 165 -1.41 -14.53 -7.55
C SER A 165 -0.83 -14.70 -6.14
N LEU A 166 -1.06 -13.74 -5.23
CA LEU A 166 -0.65 -13.85 -3.83
C LEU A 166 -1.35 -15.02 -3.13
N VAL A 167 -2.68 -15.17 -3.31
CA VAL A 167 -3.41 -16.29 -2.68
C VAL A 167 -2.89 -17.64 -3.16
N ALA A 168 -2.72 -17.81 -4.48
CA ALA A 168 -2.23 -19.06 -5.06
C ALA A 168 -0.76 -19.33 -4.71
N GLY A 169 0.12 -18.33 -4.87
CA GLY A 169 1.54 -18.44 -4.57
C GLY A 169 1.79 -18.73 -3.10
N THR A 170 1.03 -18.13 -2.19
CA THR A 170 1.13 -18.42 -0.74
C THR A 170 0.80 -19.88 -0.43
N VAL A 171 -0.15 -20.50 -1.14
CA VAL A 171 -0.45 -21.93 -0.98
C VAL A 171 0.74 -22.77 -1.47
N ILE A 172 1.27 -22.47 -2.66
CA ILE A 172 2.38 -23.23 -3.25
C ILE A 172 3.64 -23.15 -2.38
N ILE A 173 4.05 -21.93 -2.01
CA ILE A 173 5.22 -21.70 -1.15
C ILE A 173 4.99 -22.21 0.27
N GLY A 174 3.76 -22.11 0.79
CA GLY A 174 3.39 -22.62 2.11
C GLY A 174 3.49 -24.14 2.19
N VAL A 175 2.89 -24.86 1.24
CA VAL A 175 2.94 -26.34 1.18
C VAL A 175 4.37 -26.82 1.05
N THR A 176 5.13 -26.27 0.10
CA THR A 176 6.53 -26.67 -0.11
C THR A 176 7.43 -26.30 1.08
N GLY A 177 7.16 -25.16 1.72
CA GLY A 177 7.85 -24.74 2.94
C GLY A 177 7.59 -25.70 4.10
N PHE A 178 6.34 -26.11 4.29
CA PHE A 178 5.99 -27.11 5.31
C PHE A 178 6.60 -28.48 5.04
N MET A 179 6.69 -28.90 3.78
CA MET A 179 7.38 -30.14 3.41
C MET A 179 8.84 -30.12 3.84
N MET A 180 9.55 -29.00 3.59
CA MET A 180 10.95 -28.83 3.98
C MET A 180 11.15 -28.59 5.49
N TRP A 181 10.19 -27.96 6.16
CA TRP A 181 10.24 -27.75 7.61
C TRP A 181 10.02 -29.06 8.38
N PHE A 182 9.15 -29.94 7.88
CA PHE A 182 8.84 -31.23 8.49
C PHE A 182 9.24 -32.38 7.55
N PRO A 183 10.54 -32.58 7.27
CA PRO A 183 10.99 -33.51 6.24
C PRO A 183 10.67 -34.96 6.60
N ILE A 184 10.83 -35.34 7.88
CA ILE A 184 10.54 -36.71 8.35
C ILE A 184 9.06 -37.04 8.16
N GLN A 185 8.16 -36.16 8.61
CA GLN A 185 6.72 -36.31 8.46
C GLN A 185 6.31 -36.37 6.99
N THR A 186 6.93 -35.54 6.15
CA THR A 186 6.71 -35.57 4.70
C THR A 186 7.12 -36.90 4.09
N THR A 187 8.29 -37.45 4.49
CA THR A 187 8.79 -38.72 3.95
C THR A 187 8.00 -39.96 4.38
N HIS A 188 7.16 -39.86 5.42
CA HIS A 188 6.20 -40.90 5.76
C HIS A 188 5.02 -40.96 4.77
N LEU A 189 4.70 -39.84 4.11
CA LEU A 189 3.57 -39.73 3.18
C LEU A 189 4.02 -39.79 1.71
N LEU A 190 5.20 -39.24 1.40
CA LEU A 190 5.73 -39.08 0.06
C LEU A 190 7.16 -39.62 -0.05
N PRO A 191 7.58 -40.15 -1.20
CA PRO A 191 8.98 -40.50 -1.44
C PRO A 191 9.95 -39.33 -1.22
N GLY A 192 11.17 -39.61 -0.75
CA GLY A 192 12.15 -38.58 -0.38
C GLY A 192 12.54 -37.59 -1.47
N TYR A 193 12.45 -37.97 -2.75
CA TYR A 193 12.74 -37.06 -3.86
C TYR A 193 11.78 -35.86 -3.92
N TRP A 194 10.58 -35.96 -3.31
CA TRP A 194 9.64 -34.84 -3.22
C TRP A 194 10.17 -33.67 -2.40
N LEU A 195 11.14 -33.89 -1.49
CA LEU A 195 11.79 -32.78 -0.78
C LEU A 195 12.65 -31.94 -1.73
N ASN A 196 13.33 -32.57 -2.70
CA ASN A 196 14.08 -31.85 -3.73
C ASN A 196 13.13 -31.09 -4.67
N VAL A 197 12.01 -31.71 -5.05
CA VAL A 197 10.97 -31.03 -5.85
C VAL A 197 10.40 -29.84 -5.09
N ALA A 198 10.09 -30.01 -3.80
CA ALA A 198 9.61 -28.93 -2.94
C ALA A 198 10.62 -27.79 -2.86
N PHE A 199 11.91 -28.09 -2.68
CA PHE A 199 12.97 -27.08 -2.68
C PHE A 199 13.02 -26.27 -3.98
N VAL A 200 13.00 -26.94 -5.14
CA VAL A 200 13.01 -26.27 -6.45
C VAL A 200 11.77 -25.38 -6.63
N ILE A 201 10.58 -25.90 -6.31
CA ILE A 201 9.33 -25.13 -6.42
C ILE A 201 9.37 -23.94 -5.46
N HIS A 202 9.72 -24.15 -4.19
CA HIS A 202 9.75 -23.11 -3.17
C HIS A 202 10.72 -21.98 -3.54
N SER A 203 11.93 -22.34 -3.99
CA SER A 203 12.97 -21.39 -4.38
C SER A 203 12.60 -20.57 -5.62
N ASN A 204 11.92 -21.18 -6.60
CA ASN A 204 11.47 -20.48 -7.80
C ASN A 204 10.22 -19.64 -7.55
N GLU A 205 9.28 -20.15 -6.75
CA GLU A 205 8.09 -19.41 -6.34
C GLU A 205 8.47 -18.20 -5.49
N ALA A 206 9.46 -18.31 -4.60
CA ALA A 206 9.97 -17.17 -3.84
C ALA A 206 10.50 -16.06 -4.77
N LEU A 207 11.23 -16.43 -5.82
CA LEU A 207 11.77 -15.48 -6.81
C LEU A 207 10.65 -14.82 -7.62
N LEU A 208 9.66 -15.62 -8.05
CA LEU A 208 8.49 -15.13 -8.74
C LEU A 208 7.67 -14.17 -7.86
N ALA A 209 7.40 -14.54 -6.62
CA ALA A 209 6.66 -13.73 -5.65
C ALA A 209 7.38 -12.41 -5.37
N MET A 210 8.70 -12.44 -5.14
CA MET A 210 9.51 -11.23 -5.01
C MET A 210 9.36 -10.34 -6.24
N GLY A 211 9.47 -10.91 -7.45
CA GLY A 211 9.33 -10.16 -8.69
C GLY A 211 7.96 -9.52 -8.85
N VAL A 212 6.88 -10.28 -8.65
CA VAL A 212 5.50 -9.77 -8.79
C VAL A 212 5.22 -8.65 -7.79
N ILE A 213 5.61 -8.83 -6.52
CA ILE A 213 5.31 -7.88 -5.45
C ILE A 213 6.21 -6.65 -5.54
N PHE A 214 7.52 -6.81 -5.64
CA PHE A 214 8.45 -5.68 -5.54
C PHE A 214 8.76 -4.99 -6.86
N ILE A 215 8.63 -5.68 -8.00
CA ILE A 215 9.15 -5.19 -9.28
C ILE A 215 8.03 -4.94 -10.29
N PHE A 216 7.22 -5.96 -10.59
CA PHE A 216 6.41 -5.96 -11.80
C PHE A 216 4.99 -5.41 -11.60
N VAL A 217 4.35 -5.71 -10.46
CA VAL A 217 2.91 -5.45 -10.32
C VAL A 217 2.60 -4.62 -9.09
N HIS A 218 2.76 -5.16 -7.89
CA HIS A 218 2.21 -4.53 -6.68
C HIS A 218 2.86 -3.16 -6.41
N PHE A 219 4.18 -3.14 -6.20
CA PHE A 219 4.90 -1.92 -5.86
C PHE A 219 4.81 -0.86 -6.97
N PHE A 220 4.91 -1.28 -8.24
CA PHE A 220 4.78 -0.36 -9.38
C PHE A 220 3.38 0.25 -9.46
N SER A 221 2.33 -0.58 -9.46
CA SER A 221 0.95 -0.11 -9.61
C SER A 221 0.43 0.66 -8.39
N ALA A 222 0.95 0.38 -7.19
CA ALA A 222 0.59 1.09 -5.97
C ALA A 222 1.39 2.39 -5.77
N HIS A 223 2.67 2.44 -6.13
CA HIS A 223 3.54 3.54 -5.71
C HIS A 223 4.17 4.33 -6.85
N LEU A 224 4.32 3.73 -8.03
CA LEU A 224 5.01 4.36 -9.17
C LEU A 224 4.08 4.92 -10.24
N LYS A 225 2.78 4.63 -10.19
CA LYS A 225 1.80 5.26 -11.10
C LYS A 225 1.75 6.78 -10.84
N PRO A 226 1.68 7.63 -11.87
CA PRO A 226 1.71 9.09 -11.71
C PRO A 226 0.65 9.63 -10.74
N GLU A 227 -0.52 9.01 -10.69
CA GLU A 227 -1.65 9.44 -9.86
C GLU A 227 -1.45 9.17 -8.37
N SER A 228 -0.58 8.23 -7.99
CA SER A 228 -0.25 7.93 -6.60
C SER A 228 1.21 8.15 -6.27
N PHE A 229 2.04 8.56 -7.24
CA PHE A 229 3.45 8.81 -7.02
C PHE A 229 3.63 9.92 -5.97
N PRO A 230 4.66 9.81 -5.12
CA PRO A 230 5.56 8.65 -4.94
C PRO A 230 5.08 7.47 -4.05
N LEU A 231 3.83 7.48 -3.55
CA LEU A 231 3.29 6.50 -2.60
C LEU A 231 1.75 6.56 -2.51
N ASP A 232 1.07 5.46 -2.82
CA ASP A 232 -0.28 5.21 -2.29
C ASP A 232 -0.23 4.73 -0.83
N LYS A 233 -0.69 5.57 0.09
CA LYS A 233 -0.79 5.28 1.53
C LYS A 233 -2.18 4.79 1.96
N VAL A 234 -3.13 4.67 1.03
CA VAL A 234 -4.54 4.39 1.36
C VAL A 234 -4.72 3.09 2.12
N ILE A 235 -3.86 2.09 1.90
CA ILE A 235 -3.91 0.83 2.63
C ILE A 235 -3.43 0.95 4.08
N PHE A 236 -2.68 2.00 4.41
CA PHE A 236 -2.25 2.29 5.77
C PHE A 236 -3.14 3.32 6.46
N THR A 237 -3.69 4.30 5.73
CA THR A 237 -4.61 5.32 6.28
C THR A 237 -6.07 4.84 6.32
N GLY A 238 -6.47 3.95 5.41
CA GLY A 238 -7.83 3.45 5.23
C GLY A 238 -8.71 4.29 4.30
N SER A 239 -8.32 5.54 4.04
CA SER A 239 -9.13 6.51 3.32
C SER A 239 -8.27 7.50 2.52
N LEU A 240 -8.88 8.07 1.48
CA LEU A 240 -8.27 8.97 0.50
C LEU A 240 -9.25 10.07 0.07
N PRO A 241 -8.80 11.23 -0.44
CA PRO A 241 -9.70 12.30 -0.89
C PRO A 241 -10.76 11.80 -1.87
N VAL A 242 -12.02 12.20 -1.67
CA VAL A 242 -13.15 11.69 -2.47
C VAL A 242 -12.98 11.96 -3.97
N GLU A 243 -12.48 13.14 -4.35
CA GLU A 243 -12.22 13.47 -5.75
C GLU A 243 -11.13 12.59 -6.38
N HIS A 244 -10.10 12.25 -5.61
CA HIS A 244 -9.07 11.31 -6.06
C HIS A 244 -9.66 9.91 -6.25
N TYR A 245 -10.50 9.44 -5.32
CA TYR A 245 -11.21 8.16 -5.48
C TYR A 245 -12.12 8.14 -6.70
N LYS A 246 -12.87 9.20 -6.94
CA LYS A 246 -13.78 9.34 -8.08
C LYS A 246 -13.01 9.31 -9.42
N ALA A 247 -11.83 9.93 -9.48
CA ALA A 247 -10.98 9.90 -10.66
C ALA A 247 -10.40 8.50 -10.92
N GLU A 248 -9.99 7.78 -9.87
CA GLU A 248 -9.41 6.42 -10.02
C GLU A 248 -10.47 5.33 -10.20
N ARG A 249 -11.61 5.44 -9.53
CA ARG A 249 -12.68 4.41 -9.39
C ARG A 249 -14.06 4.95 -9.79
N PRO A 250 -14.19 5.51 -11.01
CA PRO A 250 -15.39 6.20 -11.45
C PRO A 250 -16.63 5.30 -11.44
N LEU A 251 -16.49 4.01 -11.75
CA LEU A 251 -17.63 3.10 -11.84
C LEU A 251 -18.23 2.72 -10.48
N GLU A 252 -17.38 2.46 -9.48
CA GLU A 252 -17.87 2.22 -8.12
C GLU A 252 -18.50 3.49 -7.54
N TYR A 253 -17.85 4.65 -7.74
CA TYR A 253 -18.36 5.93 -7.30
C TYR A 253 -19.74 6.22 -7.91
N ALA A 254 -19.89 6.07 -9.23
CA ALA A 254 -21.17 6.28 -9.91
C ALA A 254 -22.26 5.29 -9.44
N ARG A 255 -21.89 4.05 -9.14
CA ARG A 255 -22.82 3.05 -8.58
C ARG A 255 -23.30 3.45 -7.18
N ARG A 256 -22.38 3.83 -6.28
CA ARG A 256 -22.69 4.31 -4.92
C ARG A 256 -23.64 5.51 -4.95
N VAL A 257 -23.44 6.44 -5.88
CA VAL A 257 -24.33 7.59 -6.09
C VAL A 257 -25.73 7.14 -6.53
N ARG A 258 -25.82 6.25 -7.54
CA ARG A 258 -27.12 5.74 -8.02
C ARG A 258 -27.88 4.95 -6.95
N GLU A 259 -27.17 4.21 -6.11
CA GLU A 259 -27.73 3.38 -5.03
C GLU A 259 -28.03 4.18 -3.75
N GLY A 260 -27.59 5.44 -3.65
CA GLY A 260 -27.76 6.25 -2.45
C GLY A 260 -26.91 5.79 -1.25
N THR A 261 -25.86 4.99 -1.49
CA THR A 261 -24.99 4.39 -0.46
C THR A 261 -23.64 5.10 -0.32
N LEU A 262 -23.52 6.32 -0.84
CA LEU A 262 -22.27 7.10 -0.80
C LEU A 262 -21.96 7.59 0.63
N ASP A 263 -22.97 8.04 1.37
CA ASP A 263 -22.78 8.59 2.73
C ASP A 263 -22.23 7.55 3.72
N GLU A 264 -22.45 6.26 3.47
CA GLU A 264 -21.91 5.16 4.29
C GLU A 264 -20.38 5.04 4.23
N VAL A 265 -19.76 5.58 3.19
CA VAL A 265 -18.32 5.46 2.92
C VAL A 265 -17.60 6.80 2.97
N LEU A 266 -18.31 7.93 3.02
CA LEU A 266 -17.72 9.23 3.25
C LEU A 266 -17.35 9.40 4.71
N VAL A 267 -16.14 9.88 4.95
CA VAL A 267 -15.64 10.20 6.30
C VAL A 267 -15.02 11.58 6.29
N GLU A 268 -15.37 12.39 7.29
CA GLU A 268 -14.70 13.66 7.52
C GLU A 268 -13.42 13.41 8.30
N LYS A 269 -12.30 13.90 7.77
CA LYS A 269 -10.99 13.75 8.41
C LYS A 269 -10.40 15.11 8.75
N THR A 270 -10.04 15.27 10.01
CA THR A 270 -9.30 16.42 10.51
C THR A 270 -7.81 16.22 10.23
N ILE A 271 -7.23 17.11 9.42
CA ILE A 271 -5.80 17.08 9.13
C ILE A 271 -5.08 17.80 10.27
N THR A 272 -4.25 17.05 10.98
CA THR A 272 -3.45 17.54 12.11
C THR A 272 -1.96 17.35 11.83
N TRP A 273 -1.09 17.90 12.69
CA TRP A 273 0.35 17.65 12.59
C TRP A 273 0.68 16.15 12.67
N LYS A 274 -0.07 15.38 13.46
CA LYS A 274 0.07 13.92 13.59
C LYS A 274 -0.18 13.22 12.26
N THR A 275 -1.12 13.73 11.47
CA THR A 275 -1.40 13.22 10.11
C THR A 275 -0.18 13.40 9.22
N TYR A 276 0.43 14.59 9.21
CA TYR A 276 1.65 14.84 8.43
C TYR A 276 2.85 14.02 8.91
N ALA A 277 3.00 13.85 10.23
CA ALA A 277 4.07 13.01 10.78
C ALA A 277 3.89 11.53 10.41
N ALA A 278 2.66 11.01 10.50
CA ALA A 278 2.36 9.65 10.06
C ALA A 278 2.60 9.47 8.55
N ASP A 279 2.21 10.46 7.75
CA ASP A 279 2.48 10.46 6.31
C ASP A 279 3.98 10.40 6.04
N ALA A 280 4.78 11.28 6.66
CA ALA A 280 6.23 11.31 6.51
C ALA A 280 6.91 10.00 6.94
N LEU A 281 6.40 9.35 7.98
CA LEU A 281 6.88 8.03 8.41
C LEU A 281 6.59 6.97 7.35
N TRP A 282 5.37 6.92 6.80
CA TRP A 282 5.03 5.97 5.74
C TRP A 282 5.86 6.21 4.48
N TRP A 283 6.10 7.48 4.13
CA TRP A 283 7.03 7.86 3.07
C TRP A 283 8.41 7.25 3.27
N LEU A 284 8.98 7.40 4.46
CA LEU A 284 10.30 6.87 4.76
C LEU A 284 10.33 5.34 4.69
N ILE A 285 9.33 4.67 5.29
CA ILE A 285 9.22 3.20 5.28
C ILE A 285 9.16 2.68 3.85
N THR A 286 8.28 3.23 3.01
CA THR A 286 8.15 2.75 1.63
C THR A 286 9.33 3.12 0.76
N LEU A 287 9.98 4.27 1.00
CA LEU A 287 11.24 4.60 0.32
C LEU A 287 12.31 3.56 0.65
N ILE A 288 12.48 3.21 1.93
CA ILE A 288 13.42 2.18 2.36
C ILE A 288 13.06 0.82 1.75
N ALA A 289 11.79 0.43 1.75
CA ALA A 289 11.34 -0.82 1.15
C ALA A 289 11.60 -0.85 -0.36
N GLY A 290 11.30 0.24 -1.07
CA GLY A 290 11.52 0.37 -2.51
C GLY A 290 13.01 0.34 -2.88
N VAL A 291 13.85 1.08 -2.15
CA VAL A 291 15.31 1.05 -2.35
C VAL A 291 15.87 -0.35 -2.06
N SER A 292 15.45 -0.97 -0.95
CA SER A 292 15.89 -2.31 -0.58
C SER A 292 15.48 -3.35 -1.64
N ALA A 293 14.26 -3.24 -2.19
CA ALA A 293 13.77 -4.07 -3.27
C ALA A 293 14.58 -3.91 -4.57
N VAL A 294 14.88 -2.66 -4.96
CA VAL A 294 15.70 -2.36 -6.14
C VAL A 294 17.12 -2.89 -5.95
N MET A 295 17.72 -2.70 -4.77
CA MET A 295 19.04 -3.23 -4.45
C MET A 295 19.08 -4.76 -4.52
N MET A 296 18.12 -5.45 -3.87
CA MET A 296 18.02 -6.91 -3.92
C MET A 296 17.89 -7.40 -5.38
N THR A 297 17.09 -6.71 -6.18
CA THR A 297 16.94 -7.01 -7.61
C THR A 297 18.24 -6.84 -8.37
N ALA A 298 18.97 -5.75 -8.14
CA ALA A 298 20.25 -5.50 -8.78
C ALA A 298 21.28 -6.58 -8.41
N PHE A 299 21.33 -7.02 -7.15
CA PHE A 299 22.20 -8.11 -6.72
C PHE A 299 21.86 -9.44 -7.38
N ILE A 300 20.57 -9.77 -7.46
CA ILE A 300 20.10 -10.98 -8.15
C ILE A 300 20.49 -10.94 -9.63
N ILE A 301 20.23 -9.83 -10.32
CA ILE A 301 20.60 -9.65 -11.73
C ILE A 301 22.11 -9.80 -11.91
N TRP A 302 22.91 -9.13 -11.07
CA TRP A 302 24.36 -9.23 -11.11
C TRP A 302 24.84 -10.68 -10.97
N SER A 303 24.29 -11.44 -10.01
CA SER A 303 24.63 -12.86 -9.82
C SER A 303 24.23 -13.82 -10.95
N VAL A 304 23.40 -13.37 -11.90
CA VAL A 304 23.04 -14.17 -13.09
C VAL A 304 24.02 -13.92 -14.24
N PHE A 305 24.68 -12.77 -14.25
CA PHE A 305 25.56 -12.34 -15.34
C PHE A 305 27.06 -12.43 -15.01
N ASP A 306 27.42 -12.68 -13.76
CA ASP A 306 28.77 -13.02 -13.29
C ASP A 306 28.92 -14.55 -13.17
#